data_AF-A0A218YXV1-F1
#
_entry.id   AF-A0A218YXV1-F1
#
_cell.length_a   1.000
_cell.length_b   1.000
_cell.length_c   1.000
_cell.angle_alpha   90.00
_cell.angle_beta   90.00
_cell.angle_gamma   90.00
#
_symmetry.space_group_name_H-M   'P 1'
#
loop_
_entity.id
_entity.type
_entity.pdbx_description
1 polymer ?
#
loop_
_entity_poly.entity_id
_entity_poly.type
_entity_poly.pdbx_seq_one_letter_code
_entity_poly.pdbx_strand_id
1 'polypeptide(L)'
;MGSSKTTRSARKDASKKKSGEEADAVSPSIRQGKRKRRKQRVLESDTDDNEDHVPLHQLSPLPLAERSGRGEAPLQDEPLLVLERVQAQLEDIRQQQALERDRIQNVLDLHNSRLSQLHEAIHGQITASPVSRPLPVYPKPPEPYSDSDFDAYDASPRTKRGVPAWKKNDRDDSPASGQSDVKQSDPASRGSRMPGSVTQAFASLCSGMRMPAVIDRLAPCDDPHTAQNHQTFTSASVWHFFGHRNGLATGNISSRIHAGSRGGLLFPGLHSFRLIHARDNPFLPQVPGQHGATILLEIPPEYNVEPFALFIRFADSDSDCRYFGTYKELRKPDAMSCGEMAYAPDHMKRNWARKLGKLHKSGSKSRTTIDFLKANWPREPVGWLDGESNQIIKYDPRLQAVHGDPMTSQISDLVATQITTTQVLEAFETPDLDQSPSLRPYYQYFECIGYDMALYEALVSECGKFDQIRQHKKSQKKRKKHAEAEAARAKGGGERGQNAVKMPAE
;
A
#
# COMPACT_ATOMS: atom_id res chain seq x y z
N MET A 1 -48.27 67.79 -10.96
CA MET A 1 -47.86 66.88 -9.87
C MET A 1 -48.86 65.73 -9.83
N GLY A 2 -48.59 64.45 -10.04
CA GLY A 2 -47.45 63.72 -10.61
C GLY A 2 -48.05 62.53 -11.40
N SER A 3 -47.48 62.23 -12.56
CA SER A 3 -48.02 61.32 -13.58
C SER A 3 -47.74 59.84 -13.33
N SER A 4 -48.78 59.05 -13.53
CA SER A 4 -48.77 57.60 -13.77
C SER A 4 -48.28 57.25 -15.18
N LYS A 5 -47.46 56.20 -15.31
CA LYS A 5 -47.03 55.54 -16.57
C LYS A 5 -46.34 54.22 -16.17
N THR A 6 -46.38 53.09 -16.86
CA THR A 6 -47.18 52.50 -17.94
C THR A 6 -46.69 51.04 -18.06
N THR A 7 -47.58 50.13 -18.40
CA THR A 7 -47.31 48.76 -18.87
C THR A 7 -46.46 48.72 -20.16
N ARG A 8 -45.62 47.69 -20.34
CA ARG A 8 -45.23 47.24 -21.68
C ARG A 8 -44.97 45.74 -21.77
N SER A 9 -45.65 45.15 -22.75
CA SER A 9 -45.63 43.76 -23.18
C SER A 9 -44.77 43.61 -24.45
N ALA A 10 -44.42 42.35 -24.75
CA ALA A 10 -44.26 41.74 -26.06
C ALA A 10 -42.84 41.52 -26.68
N ARG A 11 -42.61 40.22 -26.95
CA ARG A 11 -42.10 39.57 -28.18
C ARG A 11 -40.69 39.87 -28.70
N LYS A 12 -39.90 38.81 -28.95
CA LYS A 12 -39.75 38.20 -30.30
C LYS A 12 -38.84 36.96 -30.30
N ASP A 13 -39.36 35.89 -30.91
CA ASP A 13 -38.61 34.81 -31.56
C ASP A 13 -37.82 35.34 -32.77
N ALA A 14 -36.69 34.71 -33.09
CA ALA A 14 -36.32 34.34 -34.47
C ALA A 14 -35.05 33.46 -34.52
N SER A 15 -35.23 32.29 -35.10
CA SER A 15 -34.22 31.38 -35.64
C SER A 15 -33.55 31.97 -36.89
N LYS A 16 -32.23 31.73 -37.10
CA LYS A 16 -31.70 31.55 -38.46
C LYS A 16 -30.36 30.79 -38.52
N LYS A 17 -30.38 29.82 -39.43
CA LYS A 17 -29.38 28.87 -39.93
C LYS A 17 -28.55 29.52 -41.06
N LYS A 18 -27.25 29.16 -41.21
CA LYS A 18 -26.39 29.11 -42.44
C LYS A 18 -24.92 28.97 -41.97
N SER A 19 -24.09 27.97 -42.28
CA SER A 19 -23.63 27.29 -43.51
C SER A 19 -22.83 28.18 -44.49
N GLY A 20 -21.58 27.78 -44.78
CA GLY A 20 -20.67 28.27 -45.83
C GLY A 20 -19.28 28.62 -45.27
N GLU A 21 -18.23 27.79 -45.42
CA GLU A 21 -17.31 27.67 -46.59
C GLU A 21 -16.34 28.87 -46.68
N GLU A 22 -15.09 28.71 -46.19
CA GLU A 22 -13.83 28.53 -46.96
C GLU A 22 -13.31 29.83 -47.61
N ALA A 23 -12.15 30.31 -47.12
CA ALA A 23 -11.08 30.93 -47.94
C ALA A 23 -9.94 31.44 -47.05
N ASP A 24 -8.73 31.18 -47.55
CA ASP A 24 -7.41 31.52 -47.04
C ASP A 24 -7.18 33.00 -46.71
N ALA A 25 -6.37 33.26 -45.68
CA ALA A 25 -5.45 34.39 -45.66
C ALA A 25 -4.33 34.20 -44.63
N VAL A 26 -3.12 34.16 -45.18
CA VAL A 26 -1.78 34.15 -44.59
C VAL A 26 -1.54 35.37 -43.67
N SER A 27 -1.04 35.15 -42.45
CA SER A 27 -0.03 36.00 -41.76
C SER A 27 0.27 35.51 -40.33
N PRO A 28 1.51 35.09 -40.00
CA PRO A 28 1.93 34.93 -38.61
C PRO A 28 2.71 36.16 -38.12
N SER A 29 2.14 36.87 -37.13
CA SER A 29 2.86 37.88 -36.34
C SER A 29 3.70 37.18 -35.27
N ILE A 30 4.99 37.03 -35.54
CA ILE A 30 5.99 36.50 -34.60
C ILE A 30 6.34 37.60 -33.59
N ARG A 31 5.81 37.48 -32.36
CA ARG A 31 6.32 38.20 -31.18
C ARG A 31 7.55 37.48 -30.64
N GLN A 32 8.74 38.02 -30.91
CA GLN A 32 9.98 37.59 -30.28
C GLN A 32 10.03 38.05 -28.82
N GLY A 33 9.81 37.11 -27.89
CA GLY A 33 10.09 37.27 -26.47
C GLY A 33 11.56 37.00 -26.16
N LYS A 34 12.28 38.02 -25.69
CA LYS A 34 13.67 37.95 -25.24
C LYS A 34 13.82 36.94 -24.08
N ARG A 35 14.41 35.77 -24.35
CA ARG A 35 14.86 34.81 -23.33
C ARG A 35 16.29 35.15 -22.91
N LYS A 36 16.47 35.59 -21.66
CA LYS A 36 17.78 35.75 -21.01
C LYS A 36 18.41 34.36 -20.81
N ARG A 37 19.52 34.10 -21.50
CA ARG A 37 20.41 32.96 -21.26
C ARG A 37 21.10 33.14 -19.91
N ARG A 38 20.80 32.25 -18.95
CA ARG A 38 21.54 32.11 -17.70
C ARG A 38 22.60 31.02 -17.92
N LYS A 39 23.87 31.41 -17.89
CA LYS A 39 25.01 30.49 -17.98
C LYS A 39 25.02 29.60 -16.73
N GLN A 40 24.89 28.29 -16.91
CA GLN A 40 25.21 27.30 -15.88
C GLN A 40 26.70 26.99 -16.01
N ARG A 41 27.42 27.19 -14.89
CA ARG A 41 28.82 26.86 -14.69
C ARG A 41 28.85 25.37 -14.35
N VAL A 42 29.47 24.56 -15.21
CA VAL A 42 29.79 23.17 -14.90
C VAL A 42 31.01 23.21 -13.99
N LEU A 43 30.88 22.69 -12.77
CA LEU A 43 32.01 22.28 -11.94
C LEU A 43 32.26 20.82 -12.27
N GLU A 44 33.41 20.56 -12.88
CA GLU A 44 34.03 19.24 -12.92
C GLU A 44 34.54 18.95 -11.51
N SER A 45 34.15 17.81 -10.95
CA SER A 45 34.71 17.26 -9.72
C SER A 45 35.39 15.95 -10.09
N ASP A 46 36.71 15.99 -10.06
CA ASP A 46 37.58 14.82 -10.09
C ASP A 46 37.32 13.96 -8.85
N THR A 47 37.04 12.67 -9.07
CA THR A 47 37.14 11.65 -8.03
C THR A 47 38.00 10.52 -8.59
N ASP A 48 39.14 10.33 -7.94
CA ASP A 48 40.12 9.28 -8.18
C ASP A 48 39.50 7.89 -7.99
N ASP A 49 39.57 7.08 -9.05
CA ASP A 49 39.28 5.65 -9.02
C ASP A 49 40.53 4.90 -8.53
N ASN A 50 40.39 4.22 -7.39
CA ASN A 50 41.36 3.26 -6.89
C ASN A 50 40.62 1.92 -6.74
N GLU A 51 40.58 1.13 -7.82
CA GLU A 51 40.08 -0.25 -7.79
C GLU A 51 41.24 -1.24 -7.94
N ASP A 52 41.46 -1.99 -6.86
CA ASP A 52 42.28 -3.19 -6.83
C ASP A 52 41.62 -4.30 -7.65
N HIS A 53 42.18 -4.58 -8.83
CA HIS A 53 41.80 -5.73 -9.64
C HIS A 53 42.30 -7.05 -9.03
N VAL A 54 41.38 -7.90 -8.60
CA VAL A 54 41.62 -9.35 -8.40
C VAL A 54 41.32 -10.08 -9.72
N PRO A 55 42.27 -10.82 -10.33
CA PRO A 55 42.03 -11.50 -11.59
C PRO A 55 41.29 -12.81 -11.34
N LEU A 56 40.03 -12.87 -11.78
CA LEU A 56 39.29 -14.13 -11.95
C LEU A 56 39.80 -14.85 -13.20
N HIS A 57 40.36 -16.03 -12.98
CA HIS A 57 40.82 -16.94 -14.02
C HIS A 57 39.68 -17.28 -14.99
N GLN A 58 39.92 -16.95 -16.27
CA GLN A 58 39.14 -17.38 -17.42
C GLN A 58 39.32 -18.89 -17.64
N LEU A 59 38.23 -19.65 -17.54
CA LEU A 59 38.10 -20.95 -18.19
C LEU A 59 37.37 -20.74 -19.53
N SER A 60 38.11 -20.25 -20.53
CA SER A 60 37.69 -20.29 -21.93
C SER A 60 38.22 -21.57 -22.58
N PRO A 61 37.44 -22.28 -23.41
CA PRO A 61 37.95 -23.39 -24.22
C PRO A 61 38.94 -22.85 -25.25
N LEU A 62 40.13 -23.46 -25.32
CA LEU A 62 41.18 -23.11 -26.29
C LEU A 62 40.67 -23.24 -27.73
N PRO A 63 41.04 -22.31 -28.64
CA PRO A 63 40.80 -22.49 -30.07
C PRO A 63 41.74 -23.58 -30.61
N LEU A 64 41.16 -24.61 -31.22
CA LEU A 64 41.89 -25.66 -31.93
C LEU A 64 42.68 -25.04 -33.09
N ALA A 65 44.00 -24.98 -32.92
CA ALA A 65 44.92 -24.64 -33.98
C ALA A 65 44.93 -25.76 -35.04
N GLU A 66 44.64 -25.38 -36.28
CA GLU A 66 44.79 -26.22 -37.47
C GLU A 66 46.25 -26.65 -37.62
N ARG A 67 46.57 -27.88 -37.19
CA ARG A 67 47.82 -28.56 -37.52
C ARG A 67 47.54 -29.66 -38.54
N SER A 68 47.66 -29.26 -39.80
CA SER A 68 47.90 -30.14 -40.93
C SER A 68 49.17 -30.97 -40.68
N GLY A 69 49.04 -32.28 -40.58
CA GLY A 69 50.17 -33.18 -40.34
C GLY A 69 49.74 -34.62 -40.13
N ARG A 70 49.67 -35.36 -41.25
CA ARG A 70 49.46 -36.80 -41.40
C ARG A 70 49.92 -37.67 -40.20
N GLY A 71 48.98 -38.49 -39.74
CA GLY A 71 49.20 -39.65 -38.91
C GLY A 71 47.85 -40.21 -38.50
N GLU A 72 47.26 -41.08 -39.33
CA GLU A 72 46.06 -41.85 -38.99
C GLU A 72 46.40 -42.78 -37.81
N ALA A 73 46.20 -42.29 -36.59
CA ALA A 73 46.09 -43.11 -35.39
C ALA A 73 44.59 -43.36 -35.11
N PRO A 74 44.22 -44.53 -34.57
CA PRO A 74 42.82 -44.94 -34.49
C PRO A 74 42.06 -44.09 -33.47
N LEU A 75 41.12 -43.27 -33.96
CA LEU A 75 40.20 -42.40 -33.20
C LEU A 75 39.12 -43.17 -32.41
N GLN A 76 39.37 -44.42 -31.99
CA GLN A 76 38.33 -45.26 -31.35
C GLN A 76 38.20 -45.08 -29.83
N ASP A 77 39.13 -44.40 -29.14
CA ASP A 77 39.15 -44.35 -27.67
C ASP A 77 38.69 -43.02 -27.03
N GLU A 78 38.55 -41.94 -27.80
CA GLU A 78 38.03 -40.64 -27.32
C GLU A 78 36.64 -40.69 -26.64
N PRO A 79 35.62 -41.39 -27.18
CA PRO A 79 34.30 -41.40 -26.56
C PRO A 79 34.27 -42.13 -25.19
N LEU A 80 35.19 -43.07 -24.96
CA LEU A 80 35.29 -43.77 -23.67
C LEU A 80 35.84 -42.85 -22.58
N LEU A 81 36.85 -42.03 -22.90
CA LEU A 81 37.43 -41.07 -21.94
C LEU A 81 36.45 -39.96 -21.55
N VAL A 82 35.61 -39.50 -22.48
CA VAL A 82 34.53 -38.53 -22.18
C VAL A 82 33.50 -39.16 -21.24
N LEU A 83 33.13 -40.42 -21.47
CA LEU A 83 32.14 -41.13 -20.66
C LEU A 83 32.64 -41.39 -19.24
N GLU A 84 33.92 -41.75 -19.08
CA GLU A 84 34.57 -41.90 -17.77
C GLU A 84 34.64 -40.57 -17.00
N ARG A 85 34.94 -39.45 -17.68
CA ARG A 85 34.93 -38.12 -17.07
C ARG A 85 33.53 -37.70 -16.59
N VAL A 86 32.50 -37.96 -17.39
CA VAL A 86 31.11 -37.66 -17.01
C VAL A 86 30.67 -38.53 -15.83
N GLN A 87 31.05 -39.81 -15.81
CA GLN A 87 30.77 -40.69 -14.67
C GLN A 87 31.45 -40.21 -13.38
N ALA A 88 32.72 -39.79 -13.45
CA ALA A 88 33.43 -39.23 -12.30
C ALA A 88 32.78 -37.94 -11.78
N GLN A 89 32.36 -37.03 -12.67
CA GLN A 89 31.65 -35.81 -12.28
C GLN A 89 30.29 -36.11 -11.63
N LEU A 90 29.58 -37.11 -12.13
CA LEU A 90 28.27 -37.49 -11.59
C LEU A 90 28.40 -38.10 -10.20
N GLU A 91 29.47 -38.84 -9.93
CA GLU A 91 29.76 -39.39 -8.61
C GLU A 91 30.18 -38.31 -7.60
N ASP A 92 30.95 -37.31 -8.03
CA ASP A 92 31.30 -36.14 -7.21
C ASP A 92 30.05 -35.34 -6.79
N ILE A 93 29.13 -35.09 -7.73
CA ILE A 93 27.83 -34.44 -7.44
C ILE A 93 27.01 -35.24 -6.43
N ARG A 94 27.00 -36.58 -6.54
CA ARG A 94 26.28 -37.44 -5.57
C ARG A 94 26.89 -37.37 -4.18
N GLN A 95 28.22 -37.36 -4.07
CA GLN A 95 28.91 -37.21 -2.80
C GLN A 95 28.65 -35.84 -2.17
N GLN A 96 28.67 -34.77 -2.97
CA GLN A 96 28.33 -33.42 -2.50
C GLN A 96 26.89 -33.36 -1.98
N GLN A 97 25.93 -33.94 -2.70
CA GLN A 97 24.54 -34.00 -2.25
C GLN A 97 24.36 -34.82 -0.96
N ALA A 98 25.10 -35.91 -0.79
CA ALA A 98 25.08 -36.69 0.45
C ALA A 98 25.61 -35.86 1.64
N LEU A 99 26.72 -35.15 1.45
CA LEU A 99 27.30 -34.28 2.47
C LEU A 99 26.38 -33.12 2.84
N GLU A 100 25.70 -32.51 1.87
CA GLU A 100 24.71 -31.46 2.13
C GLU A 100 23.50 -32.00 2.89
N ARG A 101 23.01 -33.20 2.56
CA ARG A 101 21.91 -33.85 3.31
C ARG A 101 22.31 -34.11 4.77
N ASP A 102 23.51 -34.62 5.01
CA ASP A 102 24.03 -34.82 6.37
C ASP A 102 24.16 -33.50 7.12
N ARG A 103 24.61 -32.43 6.45
CA ARG A 103 24.70 -31.10 7.05
C ARG A 103 23.33 -30.54 7.43
N ILE A 104 22.32 -30.69 6.57
CA ILE A 104 20.95 -30.26 6.84
C ILE A 104 20.36 -31.08 8.00
N GLN A 105 20.58 -32.39 8.02
CA GLN A 105 20.10 -33.27 9.08
C GLN A 105 20.68 -32.88 10.45
N ASN A 106 21.99 -32.59 10.52
CA ASN A 106 22.64 -32.12 11.73
C ASN A 106 22.04 -30.79 12.26
N VAL A 107 21.65 -29.87 11.36
CA VAL A 107 21.00 -28.61 11.75
C VAL A 107 19.59 -28.86 12.29
N LEU A 108 18.84 -29.80 11.67
CA LEU A 108 17.51 -30.20 12.16
C LEU A 108 17.59 -30.85 13.54
N ASP A 109 18.54 -31.76 13.75
CA ASP A 109 18.75 -32.43 15.04
C ASP A 109 19.12 -31.43 16.14
N LEU A 110 19.96 -30.44 15.82
CA LEU A 110 20.29 -29.34 16.74
C LEU A 110 19.06 -28.49 17.10
N HIS A 111 18.20 -28.17 16.13
CA HIS A 111 16.95 -27.45 16.39
C HIS A 111 15.98 -28.27 17.23
N ASN A 112 15.81 -29.56 16.94
CA ASN A 112 14.94 -30.44 17.72
C ASN A 112 15.43 -30.62 19.16
N SER A 113 16.75 -30.68 19.37
CA SER A 113 17.35 -30.69 20.71
C SER A 113 17.02 -29.39 21.48
N ARG A 114 17.15 -28.23 20.83
CA ARG A 114 16.80 -26.92 21.43
C ARG A 114 15.32 -26.80 21.79
N LEU A 115 14.43 -27.30 20.92
CA LEU A 115 12.99 -27.31 21.19
C LEU A 115 12.66 -28.22 22.38
N SER A 116 13.33 -29.37 22.49
CA SER A 116 13.15 -30.29 23.63
C SER A 116 13.61 -29.63 24.95
N GLN A 117 14.76 -28.94 24.95
CA GLN A 117 15.24 -28.18 26.11
C GLN A 117 14.29 -27.06 26.53
N LEU A 118 13.71 -26.33 25.56
CA LEU A 118 12.71 -25.30 25.84
C LEU A 118 11.44 -25.90 26.45
N HIS A 119 10.99 -27.04 25.94
CA HIS A 119 9.81 -27.73 26.46
C HIS A 119 10.03 -28.19 27.91
N GLU A 120 11.20 -28.76 28.23
CA GLU A 120 11.59 -29.11 29.59
C GLU A 120 11.67 -27.88 30.52
N ALA A 121 12.23 -26.76 30.04
CA ALA A 121 12.33 -25.54 30.82
C ALA A 121 10.95 -24.96 31.17
N ILE A 122 10.01 -24.98 30.23
CA ILE A 122 8.62 -24.53 30.47
C ILE A 122 7.93 -25.43 31.49
N HIS A 123 8.05 -26.76 31.35
CA HIS A 123 7.47 -27.71 32.30
C HIS A 123 8.08 -27.58 33.70
N GLY A 124 9.40 -27.33 33.79
CA GLY A 124 10.09 -27.06 35.05
C GLY A 124 9.55 -25.81 35.76
N GLN A 125 9.27 -24.72 35.02
CA GLN A 125 8.71 -23.50 35.62
C GLN A 125 7.27 -23.67 36.10
N ILE A 126 6.45 -24.44 35.39
CA ILE A 126 5.05 -24.69 35.77
C ILE A 126 4.99 -25.56 37.04
N THR A 127 5.86 -26.57 37.14
CA THR A 127 5.86 -27.51 38.27
C THR A 127 6.55 -26.96 39.52
N ALA A 128 7.51 -26.04 39.36
CA ALA A 128 8.21 -25.40 40.47
C ALA A 128 7.50 -24.17 41.06
N SER A 129 6.26 -23.86 40.65
CA SER A 129 5.48 -22.77 41.23
C SER A 129 4.66 -23.27 42.43
N PRO A 130 5.08 -23.03 43.69
CA PRO A 130 4.33 -23.46 44.86
C PRO A 130 3.01 -22.68 44.94
N VAL A 131 1.92 -23.36 44.60
CA VAL A 131 0.57 -22.94 44.95
C VAL A 131 0.43 -22.99 46.47
N SER A 132 0.31 -21.82 47.09
CA SER A 132 -0.72 -21.52 48.10
C SER A 132 -0.51 -20.11 48.66
N ARG A 133 -0.94 -19.10 47.91
CA ARG A 133 -1.46 -17.88 48.55
C ARG A 133 -2.98 -17.87 48.35
N PRO A 134 -3.78 -17.90 49.43
CA PRO A 134 -5.22 -17.80 49.34
C PRO A 134 -5.59 -16.47 48.68
N LEU A 135 -6.44 -16.55 47.66
CA LEU A 135 -6.94 -15.38 46.93
C LEU A 135 -7.74 -14.48 47.90
N PRO A 136 -7.59 -13.14 47.80
CA PRO A 136 -8.42 -12.22 48.55
C PRO A 136 -9.89 -12.37 48.09
N VAL A 137 -10.77 -12.55 49.07
CA VAL A 137 -12.22 -12.57 48.90
C VAL A 137 -12.66 -11.19 48.42
N TYR A 138 -13.02 -11.07 47.15
CA TYR A 138 -13.63 -9.85 46.63
C TYR A 138 -15.11 -9.79 47.04
N PRO A 139 -15.60 -8.62 47.50
CA PRO A 139 -17.01 -8.43 47.82
C PRO A 139 -17.87 -8.55 46.56
N LYS A 140 -18.97 -9.30 46.71
CA LYS A 140 -20.00 -9.57 45.69
C LYS A 140 -20.54 -8.23 45.15
N PRO A 141 -20.52 -7.98 43.82
CA PRO A 141 -21.10 -6.77 43.26
C PRO A 141 -22.63 -6.76 43.48
N PRO A 142 -23.23 -5.58 43.72
CA PRO A 142 -24.67 -5.45 43.93
C PRO A 142 -25.44 -5.85 42.67
N GLU A 143 -26.52 -6.60 42.88
CA GLU A 143 -27.44 -7.03 41.82
C GLU A 143 -28.04 -5.83 41.08
N PRO A 144 -28.16 -5.89 39.74
CA PRO A 144 -28.79 -4.82 38.98
C PRO A 144 -30.29 -4.77 39.27
N TYR A 145 -30.73 -3.58 39.66
CA TYR A 145 -32.13 -3.16 39.75
C TYR A 145 -32.91 -3.51 38.48
N SER A 146 -33.95 -4.31 38.63
CA SER A 146 -34.98 -4.54 37.63
C SER A 146 -36.01 -3.42 37.72
N ASP A 147 -35.86 -2.36 36.92
CA ASP A 147 -36.96 -1.43 36.62
C ASP A 147 -37.59 -1.86 35.29
N SER A 148 -38.70 -2.59 35.45
CA SER A 148 -39.79 -2.68 34.50
C SER A 148 -40.44 -1.30 34.36
N ASP A 149 -40.42 -0.75 33.14
CA ASP A 149 -41.53 -0.02 32.49
C ASP A 149 -41.00 0.88 31.38
N PHE A 150 -40.90 0.33 30.17
CA PHE A 150 -40.94 1.16 28.97
C PHE A 150 -41.60 0.40 27.82
N ASP A 151 -42.92 0.55 27.77
CA ASP A 151 -43.76 0.04 26.69
C ASP A 151 -43.59 0.85 25.39
N ALA A 152 -43.66 0.09 24.30
CA ALA A 152 -44.18 0.46 22.99
C ALA A 152 -43.47 1.56 22.17
N TYR A 153 -42.67 1.13 21.19
CA TYR A 153 -42.96 1.52 19.80
C TYR A 153 -42.69 0.38 18.82
N ASP A 154 -43.75 0.14 18.05
CA ASP A 154 -44.01 -0.84 17.03
C ASP A 154 -43.11 -0.68 15.78
N ALA A 155 -42.47 -1.77 15.36
CA ALA A 155 -41.95 -1.92 14.00
C ALA A 155 -41.85 -3.41 13.62
N SER A 156 -42.93 -3.93 13.07
CA SER A 156 -42.98 -5.22 12.36
C SER A 156 -41.94 -5.32 11.23
N PRO A 157 -41.18 -6.43 11.10
CA PRO A 157 -40.49 -6.75 9.85
C PRO A 157 -41.33 -7.64 8.93
N ARG A 158 -41.44 -7.20 7.67
CA ARG A 158 -42.05 -7.92 6.55
C ARG A 158 -41.36 -9.25 6.29
N THR A 159 -42.19 -10.26 6.03
CA THR A 159 -41.85 -11.63 5.68
C THR A 159 -41.39 -11.85 4.23
N LYS A 160 -40.70 -12.99 4.02
CA LYS A 160 -40.49 -13.81 2.79
C LYS A 160 -39.28 -13.38 1.92
N ARG A 161 -38.42 -14.26 1.38
CA ARG A 161 -38.61 -15.67 0.96
C ARG A 161 -37.25 -16.34 0.62
N GLY A 162 -37.13 -17.65 0.84
CA GLY A 162 -36.37 -18.62 0.01
C GLY A 162 -34.85 -18.73 0.14
N VAL A 163 -34.39 -19.74 0.89
CA VAL A 163 -33.07 -20.39 0.75
C VAL A 163 -33.32 -21.83 0.27
N PRO A 164 -32.54 -22.40 -0.67
CA PRO A 164 -32.45 -23.85 -0.82
C PRO A 164 -31.23 -24.41 -0.09
N ALA A 165 -31.52 -25.49 0.64
CA ALA A 165 -30.62 -26.29 1.47
C ALA A 165 -29.53 -27.02 0.66
N TRP A 166 -28.34 -27.11 1.25
CA TRP A 166 -27.32 -28.10 0.89
C TRP A 166 -27.01 -28.97 2.10
N LYS A 167 -26.99 -30.28 1.83
CA LYS A 167 -26.96 -31.41 2.77
C LYS A 167 -25.62 -31.52 3.50
N LYS A 168 -25.66 -31.86 4.79
CA LYS A 168 -24.57 -32.47 5.55
C LYS A 168 -24.60 -33.97 5.33
N ASN A 169 -23.43 -34.58 5.12
CA ASN A 169 -23.22 -36.01 5.27
C ASN A 169 -22.35 -36.25 6.51
N ASP A 170 -22.73 -37.31 7.20
CA ASP A 170 -22.12 -37.91 8.39
C ASP A 170 -20.83 -38.70 8.08
N ARG A 171 -20.20 -39.15 9.19
CA ARG A 171 -19.15 -40.19 9.36
C ARG A 171 -17.70 -39.68 9.25
N ASP A 172 -16.76 -40.04 10.12
CA ASP A 172 -16.47 -41.34 10.73
C ASP A 172 -15.79 -41.27 12.12
N ASP A 173 -15.70 -42.46 12.70
CA ASP A 173 -15.31 -42.91 14.04
C ASP A 173 -13.87 -42.66 14.55
N SER A 174 -13.79 -42.70 15.88
CA SER A 174 -12.67 -42.93 16.82
C SER A 174 -11.69 -44.07 16.42
N PRO A 175 -10.48 -44.28 17.04
CA PRO A 175 -10.29 -44.22 18.50
C PRO A 175 -8.90 -43.86 19.08
N ALA A 176 -8.94 -43.83 20.41
CA ALA A 176 -7.87 -43.66 21.38
C ALA A 176 -6.75 -44.71 21.35
N SER A 177 -5.55 -44.25 21.70
CA SER A 177 -4.44 -45.02 22.31
C SER A 177 -3.54 -43.98 22.99
N GLY A 178 -2.85 -44.20 24.11
CA GLY A 178 -2.65 -45.32 25.01
C GLY A 178 -1.60 -44.81 26.00
N GLN A 179 -1.91 -44.82 27.30
CA GLN A 179 -0.97 -44.46 28.35
C GLN A 179 0.06 -45.58 28.52
N SER A 180 1.33 -45.22 28.64
CA SER A 180 2.38 -46.09 29.16
C SER A 180 3.24 -45.36 30.17
N ASP A 181 3.20 -45.85 31.41
CA ASP A 181 4.11 -45.58 32.51
C ASP A 181 5.54 -46.03 32.18
N VAL A 182 6.55 -45.18 32.43
CA VAL A 182 7.94 -45.60 32.66
C VAL A 182 8.58 -44.72 33.75
N LYS A 183 9.17 -45.39 34.76
CA LYS A 183 9.91 -44.85 35.90
C LYS A 183 11.41 -44.66 35.58
N GLN A 184 12.07 -43.83 36.43
CA GLN A 184 13.52 -43.74 36.72
C GLN A 184 14.40 -43.09 35.62
N SER A 185 15.41 -42.24 35.90
CA SER A 185 16.12 -41.83 37.13
C SER A 185 17.03 -40.61 36.83
N ASP A 186 17.31 -39.79 37.85
CA ASP A 186 18.39 -38.77 37.91
C ASP A 186 19.79 -39.37 37.65
N PRO A 187 20.79 -38.59 37.14
CA PRO A 187 21.62 -37.78 38.05
C PRO A 187 22.09 -36.40 37.52
N ALA A 188 22.44 -35.57 38.50
CA ALA A 188 22.92 -34.21 38.44
C ALA A 188 24.27 -33.98 37.72
N SER A 189 24.44 -32.81 37.08
CA SER A 189 25.58 -31.89 37.25
C SER A 189 25.36 -30.59 36.44
N ARG A 190 25.19 -29.42 37.07
CA ARG A 190 26.20 -28.39 37.36
C ARG A 190 27.08 -27.93 36.17
N GLY A 191 26.91 -26.65 35.80
CA GLY A 191 27.90 -25.84 35.06
C GLY A 191 27.23 -24.80 34.15
N SER A 192 26.97 -23.58 34.62
CA SER A 192 27.87 -22.41 34.56
C SER A 192 27.64 -21.49 33.34
N ARG A 193 27.06 -20.31 33.64
CA ARG A 193 27.25 -18.97 33.06
C ARG A 193 27.54 -18.82 31.56
N MET A 194 26.63 -18.10 30.87
CA MET A 194 26.93 -16.87 30.11
C MET A 194 25.71 -15.94 30.12
N PRO A 195 25.80 -14.66 30.54
CA PRO A 195 24.76 -13.67 30.29
C PRO A 195 24.99 -13.06 28.90
N GLY A 196 24.69 -13.83 27.86
CA GLY A 196 24.44 -13.29 26.53
C GLY A 196 22.93 -13.12 26.39
N SER A 197 22.37 -12.10 27.05
CA SER A 197 20.97 -11.73 26.82
C SER A 197 20.87 -11.17 25.39
N VAL A 198 20.79 -12.07 24.41
CA VAL A 198 20.07 -11.81 23.18
C VAL A 198 18.65 -11.59 23.64
N THR A 199 18.31 -10.34 23.96
CA THR A 199 16.92 -9.95 24.13
C THR A 199 16.25 -10.39 22.84
N GLN A 200 15.44 -11.43 22.97
CA GLN A 200 14.63 -11.95 21.89
C GLN A 200 13.76 -10.78 21.46
N ALA A 201 14.19 -10.07 20.42
CA ALA A 201 13.46 -8.94 19.89
C ALA A 201 12.14 -9.52 19.41
N PHE A 202 11.08 -9.30 20.18
CA PHE A 202 9.74 -9.69 19.79
C PHE A 202 9.45 -8.93 18.51
N ALA A 203 9.53 -9.62 17.38
CA ALA A 203 9.20 -9.05 16.09
C ALA A 203 7.71 -8.67 16.15
N SER A 204 7.42 -7.38 16.10
CA SER A 204 6.04 -6.91 16.12
C SER A 204 5.40 -7.30 14.78
N LEU A 205 4.44 -8.21 14.84
CA LEU A 205 3.67 -8.61 13.67
C LEU A 205 2.48 -7.66 13.50
N CYS A 206 2.35 -7.08 12.31
CA CYS A 206 1.24 -6.26 11.90
C CYS A 206 0.53 -6.94 10.75
N SER A 207 -0.65 -7.50 11.02
CA SER A 207 -1.43 -8.29 10.05
C SER A 207 -0.65 -9.48 9.46
N GLY A 208 0.16 -10.16 10.27
CA GLY A 208 1.00 -11.28 9.85
C GLY A 208 2.31 -10.89 9.17
N MET A 209 2.51 -9.62 8.85
CA MET A 209 3.79 -9.11 8.35
C MET A 209 4.67 -8.62 9.50
N ARG A 210 5.98 -8.84 9.40
CA ARG A 210 6.94 -8.25 10.32
C ARG A 210 7.03 -6.74 10.08
N MET A 211 6.96 -5.94 11.14
CA MET A 211 7.24 -4.52 11.08
C MET A 211 8.67 -4.29 10.51
N PRO A 212 8.88 -3.32 9.62
CA PRO A 212 10.22 -3.10 9.07
C PRO A 212 11.24 -2.84 10.18
N ALA A 213 12.42 -3.46 10.05
CA ALA A 213 13.46 -3.44 11.08
C ALA A 213 13.90 -2.02 11.48
N VAL A 214 13.73 -1.03 10.58
CA VAL A 214 13.97 0.38 10.86
C VAL A 214 13.03 0.89 11.95
N ILE A 215 11.74 0.58 11.85
CA ILE A 215 10.70 1.01 12.79
C ILE A 215 10.87 0.32 14.14
N ASP A 216 11.13 -0.99 14.12
CA ASP A 216 11.35 -1.79 15.35
C ASP A 216 12.54 -1.31 16.20
N ARG A 217 13.51 -0.60 15.59
CA ARG A 217 14.71 -0.10 16.27
C ARG A 217 14.58 1.32 16.80
N LEU A 218 13.49 2.02 16.50
CA LEU A 218 13.27 3.37 17.00
C LEU A 218 12.93 3.32 18.50
N ALA A 219 13.52 4.24 19.26
CA ALA A 219 13.15 4.43 20.65
C ALA A 219 11.69 4.90 20.70
N PRO A 220 10.83 4.31 21.57
CA PRO A 220 9.47 4.78 21.75
C PRO A 220 9.44 6.29 21.99
N CYS A 221 8.41 6.98 21.48
CA CYS A 221 8.21 8.39 21.77
C CYS A 221 8.05 8.60 23.29
N ASP A 222 8.77 9.57 23.86
CA ASP A 222 8.87 9.80 25.31
C ASP A 222 7.53 10.13 26.00
N ASP A 223 6.51 10.48 25.22
CA ASP A 223 5.17 10.81 25.73
C ASP A 223 4.07 10.04 24.99
N PRO A 224 3.94 8.72 25.23
CA PRO A 224 2.82 7.96 24.70
C PRO A 224 1.59 8.36 25.51
N HIS A 225 0.91 9.42 25.09
CA HIS A 225 -0.36 9.84 25.67
C HIS A 225 -1.43 8.76 25.48
N THR A 226 -1.49 7.81 26.41
CA THR A 226 -2.38 6.64 26.39
C THR A 226 -3.81 6.94 26.82
N ALA A 227 -4.08 8.12 27.40
CA ALA A 227 -5.37 8.45 28.03
C ALA A 227 -6.26 9.41 27.22
N GLN A 228 -5.93 9.72 25.97
CA GLN A 228 -6.63 10.76 25.22
C GLN A 228 -7.98 10.27 24.67
N ASN A 229 -9.02 11.09 24.87
CA ASN A 229 -10.32 10.93 24.19
C ASN A 229 -10.08 10.84 22.68
N HIS A 230 -10.34 9.69 22.06
CA HIS A 230 -10.13 9.47 20.62
C HIS A 230 -11.21 10.16 19.79
N GLN A 231 -11.25 11.49 19.80
CA GLN A 231 -12.21 12.21 18.97
C GLN A 231 -11.97 11.85 17.50
N THR A 232 -13.05 11.41 16.86
CA THR A 232 -13.06 11.11 15.44
C THR A 232 -13.40 12.38 14.67
N PHE A 233 -12.58 12.67 13.66
CA PHE A 233 -12.78 13.74 12.70
C PHE A 233 -13.35 13.17 11.42
N THR A 234 -14.07 14.02 10.69
CA THR A 234 -14.43 13.68 9.31
C THR A 234 -13.30 14.05 8.35
N SER A 235 -13.15 13.35 7.22
CA SER A 235 -12.25 13.77 6.14
C SER A 235 -12.52 15.25 5.79
N ALA A 236 -13.80 15.62 5.67
CA ALA A 236 -14.24 16.97 5.35
C ALA A 236 -13.80 18.04 6.37
N SER A 237 -13.79 17.73 7.66
CA SER A 237 -13.30 18.65 8.69
C SER A 237 -11.78 18.76 8.64
N VAL A 238 -11.05 17.65 8.48
CA VAL A 238 -9.58 17.68 8.27
C VAL A 238 -9.21 18.56 7.07
N TRP A 239 -9.92 18.42 5.95
CA TRP A 239 -9.72 19.29 4.78
C TRP A 239 -10.02 20.76 5.05
N HIS A 240 -11.08 21.03 5.81
CA HIS A 240 -11.45 22.39 6.19
C HIS A 240 -10.36 23.05 7.02
N PHE A 241 -9.79 22.32 7.98
CA PHE A 241 -8.75 22.80 8.89
C PHE A 241 -7.48 23.23 8.16
N PHE A 242 -7.10 22.50 7.11
CA PHE A 242 -5.85 22.74 6.39
C PHE A 242 -6.04 23.46 5.04
N GLY A 243 -7.23 24.04 4.81
CA GLY A 243 -7.48 24.94 3.68
C GLY A 243 -7.47 24.27 2.29
N HIS A 244 -7.61 22.94 2.21
CA HIS A 244 -7.56 22.25 0.92
C HIS A 244 -8.94 22.15 0.27
N ARG A 245 -9.03 22.54 -1.00
CA ARG A 245 -10.26 22.43 -1.79
C ARG A 245 -10.47 21.00 -2.31
N ASN A 246 -11.44 20.30 -1.73
CA ASN A 246 -12.28 19.22 -2.30
C ASN A 246 -11.64 18.33 -3.40
N GLY A 247 -10.43 17.83 -3.18
CA GLY A 247 -9.96 16.65 -3.89
C GLY A 247 -10.42 15.43 -3.13
N LEU A 248 -11.45 14.73 -3.62
CA LEU A 248 -11.84 13.37 -3.19
C LEU A 248 -10.76 12.36 -3.62
N ALA A 249 -9.50 12.61 -3.27
CA ALA A 249 -8.43 11.69 -3.54
C ALA A 249 -8.56 10.52 -2.57
N THR A 250 -9.04 9.39 -3.07
CA THR A 250 -8.98 8.11 -2.36
C THR A 250 -7.53 7.66 -2.28
N GLY A 251 -6.86 7.83 -1.13
CA GLY A 251 -5.50 7.33 -0.92
C GLY A 251 -4.70 8.09 0.13
N ASN A 252 -3.40 7.83 0.15
CA ASN A 252 -2.43 8.55 0.96
C ASN A 252 -2.35 9.98 0.44
N ILE A 253 -2.83 10.92 1.23
CA ILE A 253 -2.80 12.34 0.90
C ILE A 253 -1.68 12.95 1.71
N SER A 254 -0.74 13.62 1.04
CA SER A 254 0.23 14.51 1.66
C SER A 254 0.01 15.89 1.07
N SER A 255 -0.23 16.89 1.91
CA SER A 255 -0.41 18.27 1.45
C SER A 255 0.49 19.23 2.20
N ARG A 256 1.18 20.10 1.45
CA ARG A 256 1.83 21.28 2.00
C ARG A 256 0.79 22.37 2.20
N ILE A 257 0.75 22.91 3.41
CA ILE A 257 -0.13 23.97 3.83
C ILE A 257 0.49 25.30 3.34
N HIS A 258 -0.11 25.89 2.30
CA HIS A 258 0.39 27.13 1.72
C HIS A 258 0.00 28.34 2.57
N ALA A 259 0.99 29.12 3.03
CA ALA A 259 0.81 30.34 3.81
C ALA A 259 -0.09 31.41 3.16
N GLY A 260 -0.32 31.32 1.84
CA GLY A 260 -1.16 32.25 1.07
C GLY A 260 -2.64 31.88 0.98
N SER A 261 -3.11 30.79 1.59
CA SER A 261 -4.55 30.49 1.61
C SER A 261 -5.29 31.61 2.35
N ARG A 262 -6.25 32.25 1.67
CA ARG A 262 -6.92 33.54 2.02
C ARG A 262 -7.62 33.64 3.40
N GLY A 263 -7.41 32.71 4.33
CA GLY A 263 -8.06 32.66 5.64
C GLY A 263 -7.13 32.68 6.84
N GLY A 264 -5.82 32.89 6.66
CA GLY A 264 -4.83 32.60 7.71
C GLY A 264 -4.71 31.09 7.95
N LEU A 265 -3.53 30.62 8.32
CA LEU A 265 -3.39 29.24 8.75
C LEU A 265 -4.00 29.13 10.15
N LEU A 266 -5.00 28.26 10.31
CA LEU A 266 -5.53 27.93 11.64
C LEU A 266 -4.42 27.41 12.59
N PHE A 267 -3.34 26.87 12.01
CA PHE A 267 -2.20 26.28 12.72
C PHE A 267 -0.88 26.80 12.11
N PRO A 268 -0.32 27.93 12.61
CA PRO A 268 0.83 28.59 12.02
C PRO A 268 2.15 27.79 12.10
N GLY A 269 2.23 26.77 12.95
CA GLY A 269 3.41 25.88 13.06
C GLY A 269 3.31 24.58 12.24
N LEU A 270 2.17 24.32 11.60
CA LEU A 270 1.98 23.08 10.84
C LEU A 270 2.11 23.35 9.35
N HIS A 271 3.18 22.84 8.76
CA HIS A 271 3.48 23.01 7.34
C HIS A 271 2.87 21.93 6.46
N SER A 272 2.57 20.76 7.02
CA SER A 272 1.95 19.69 6.26
C SER A 272 1.16 18.73 7.13
N PHE A 273 0.24 17.99 6.51
CA PHE A 273 -0.47 16.90 7.15
C PHE A 273 -0.59 15.73 6.19
N ARG A 274 -0.82 14.54 6.76
CA ARG A 274 -1.11 13.33 6.03
C ARG A 274 -2.40 12.70 6.48
N LEU A 275 -3.23 12.31 5.52
CA LEU A 275 -4.41 11.49 5.77
C LEU A 275 -4.23 10.15 5.06
N ILE A 276 -4.13 9.07 5.85
CA ILE A 276 -3.81 7.73 5.36
C ILE A 276 -4.91 6.76 5.77
N HIS A 277 -5.25 5.83 4.88
CA HIS A 277 -6.23 4.78 5.18
C HIS A 277 -5.55 3.57 5.80
N ALA A 278 -5.97 3.17 7.00
CA ALA A 278 -5.44 2.00 7.71
C ALA A 278 -5.63 0.69 6.93
N ARG A 279 -6.79 0.55 6.27
CA ARG A 279 -7.11 -0.64 5.46
C ARG A 279 -6.06 -0.93 4.39
N ASP A 280 -5.45 0.08 3.80
CA ASP A 280 -4.50 -0.13 2.70
C ASP A 280 -3.04 -0.10 3.17
N ASN A 281 -2.79 0.02 4.47
CA ASN A 281 -1.47 0.25 5.03
C ASN A 281 -1.33 -0.48 6.38
N PRO A 282 -0.90 -1.75 6.36
CA PRO A 282 -0.88 -2.58 7.56
C PRO A 282 0.15 -2.13 8.61
N PHE A 283 1.15 -1.33 8.21
CA PHE A 283 2.26 -0.89 9.07
C PHE A 283 2.03 0.47 9.74
N LEU A 284 0.83 1.04 9.63
CA LEU A 284 0.56 2.30 10.31
C LEU A 284 0.60 2.13 11.84
N PRO A 285 0.90 3.21 12.57
CA PRO A 285 0.76 3.25 14.02
C PRO A 285 -0.63 2.76 14.46
N GLN A 286 -0.69 1.84 15.43
CA GLN A 286 -1.96 1.30 15.93
C GLN A 286 -2.54 2.18 17.05
N VAL A 287 -1.66 2.78 17.85
CA VAL A 287 -2.02 3.80 18.84
C VAL A 287 -1.23 5.10 18.60
N PRO A 288 -1.77 6.26 19.01
CA PRO A 288 -1.02 7.51 18.96
C PRO A 288 0.34 7.41 19.66
N GLY A 289 1.34 8.10 19.12
CA GLY A 289 2.71 8.07 19.65
C GLY A 289 3.58 6.92 19.14
N GLN A 290 3.01 5.88 18.51
CA GLN A 290 3.79 4.80 17.90
C GLN A 290 4.42 5.22 16.57
N HIS A 291 5.61 4.69 16.28
CA HIS A 291 6.17 4.75 14.93
C HIS A 291 5.40 3.84 13.98
N GLY A 292 5.59 4.03 12.68
CA GLY A 292 5.00 3.14 11.68
C GLY A 292 5.55 3.36 10.30
N ALA A 293 4.97 2.70 9.32
CA ALA A 293 5.32 2.86 7.92
C ALA A 293 4.07 2.84 7.04
N THR A 294 4.21 3.39 5.84
CA THR A 294 3.27 3.20 4.74
C THR A 294 3.97 2.50 3.60
N ILE A 295 3.20 1.84 2.75
CA ILE A 295 3.70 1.28 1.52
C ILE A 295 3.44 2.29 0.41
N LEU A 296 4.50 2.66 -0.30
CA LEU A 296 4.45 3.49 -1.48
C LEU A 296 4.75 2.67 -2.72
N LEU A 297 4.22 3.09 -3.85
CA LEU A 297 4.68 2.61 -5.14
C LEU A 297 5.74 3.54 -5.71
N GLU A 298 5.49 4.84 -5.68
CA GLU A 298 6.41 5.83 -6.21
C GLU A 298 7.26 6.43 -5.09
N ILE A 299 8.58 6.44 -5.27
CA ILE A 299 9.46 7.24 -4.43
C ILE A 299 9.21 8.70 -4.77
N PRO A 300 8.72 9.53 -3.84
CA PRO A 300 8.56 10.96 -4.10
C PRO A 300 9.94 11.56 -4.45
N PRO A 301 10.02 12.44 -5.47
CA PRO A 301 11.29 13.01 -5.91
C PRO A 301 11.95 13.87 -4.83
N GLU A 302 11.15 14.44 -3.93
CA GLU A 302 11.61 15.19 -2.77
C GLU A 302 11.35 14.41 -1.49
N TYR A 303 12.42 14.19 -0.73
CA TYR A 303 12.33 13.69 0.63
C TYR A 303 11.86 14.80 1.55
N ASN A 304 10.64 14.70 2.09
CA ASN A 304 10.15 15.73 2.99
C ASN A 304 10.59 15.43 4.42
N VAL A 305 11.61 16.15 4.88
CA VAL A 305 12.09 16.06 6.27
C VAL A 305 11.22 16.89 7.21
N GLU A 306 10.31 17.72 6.67
CA GLU A 306 9.43 18.56 7.49
C GLU A 306 8.44 17.70 8.30
N PRO A 307 8.25 18.04 9.59
CA PRO A 307 7.21 17.44 10.39
C PRO A 307 5.81 17.62 9.80
N PHE A 308 4.96 16.61 9.99
CA PHE A 308 3.58 16.60 9.51
C PHE A 308 2.63 16.00 10.55
N ALA A 309 1.40 16.48 10.57
CA ALA A 309 0.33 15.88 11.39
C ALA A 309 -0.19 14.62 10.69
N LEU A 310 -0.17 13.48 11.38
CA LEU A 310 -0.68 12.22 10.83
C LEU A 310 -2.13 11.99 11.26
N PHE A 311 -3.00 11.77 10.28
CA PHE A 311 -4.37 11.33 10.44
C PHE A 311 -4.54 9.96 9.83
N ILE A 312 -5.13 9.03 10.59
CA ILE A 312 -5.41 7.67 10.12
C ILE A 312 -6.92 7.48 10.05
N ARG A 313 -7.38 6.96 8.92
CA ARG A 313 -8.77 6.59 8.68
C ARG A 313 -8.96 5.08 8.77
N PHE A 314 -9.81 4.63 9.70
CA PHE A 314 -10.04 3.20 9.96
C PHE A 314 -11.21 2.64 9.13
N ALA A 315 -12.37 3.29 9.16
CA ALA A 315 -13.50 2.88 8.35
C ALA A 315 -13.45 3.42 6.91
N ASP A 316 -14.16 2.76 5.99
CA ASP A 316 -14.44 3.31 4.65
C ASP A 316 -15.33 4.57 4.73
N SER A 317 -15.95 4.82 5.89
CA SER A 317 -16.74 6.02 6.15
C SER A 317 -15.84 7.26 6.28
N ASP A 318 -16.33 8.39 5.79
CA ASP A 318 -15.63 9.68 5.90
C ASP A 318 -15.53 10.22 7.33
N SER A 319 -16.09 9.56 8.35
CA SER A 319 -16.23 10.08 9.71
C SER A 319 -15.28 9.49 10.75
N ASP A 320 -14.39 8.57 10.37
CA ASP A 320 -13.54 7.83 11.31
C ASP A 320 -12.04 8.09 11.07
N CYS A 321 -11.70 9.37 10.97
CA CYS A 321 -10.31 9.83 10.93
C CYS A 321 -9.86 10.21 12.34
N ARG A 322 -8.67 9.78 12.77
CA ARG A 322 -8.13 10.14 14.09
C ARG A 322 -6.74 10.74 13.94
N TYR A 323 -6.41 11.69 14.80
CA TYR A 323 -5.06 12.29 14.87
C TYR A 323 -4.14 11.38 15.68
N PHE A 324 -2.98 11.04 15.13
CA PHE A 324 -2.02 10.08 15.69
C PHE A 324 -0.75 10.72 16.27
N GLY A 325 -0.63 12.04 16.16
CA GLY A 325 0.55 12.79 16.54
C GLY A 325 1.25 13.46 15.35
N THR A 326 2.40 14.03 15.64
CA THR A 326 3.28 14.69 14.69
C THR A 326 4.43 13.74 14.34
N TYR A 327 4.69 13.61 13.05
CA TYR A 327 5.65 12.65 12.49
C TYR A 327 6.62 13.35 11.57
N LYS A 328 7.80 12.74 11.36
CA LYS A 328 8.72 13.10 10.28
C LYS A 328 9.12 11.85 9.50
N GLU A 329 9.53 12.03 8.25
CA GLU A 329 10.11 10.94 7.46
C GLU A 329 11.59 10.78 7.80
N LEU A 330 12.02 9.54 8.03
CA LEU A 330 13.34 9.26 8.60
C LEU A 330 14.53 9.45 7.63
N ARG A 331 14.37 9.25 6.32
CA ARG A 331 14.53 7.89 5.81
C ARG A 331 14.17 7.60 4.37
N LYS A 332 15.03 7.84 3.34
CA LYS A 332 14.77 7.41 1.93
C LYS A 332 14.08 6.04 1.89
N PRO A 333 13.00 5.86 1.08
CA PRO A 333 12.18 4.67 1.16
C PRO A 333 12.99 3.46 0.73
N ASP A 334 12.87 2.36 1.47
CA ASP A 334 13.53 1.11 1.09
C ASP A 334 12.64 0.29 0.18
N ALA A 335 13.22 -0.35 -0.83
CA ALA A 335 12.48 -1.30 -1.65
C ALA A 335 12.05 -2.49 -0.80
N MET A 336 10.78 -2.84 -0.91
CA MET A 336 10.24 -4.06 -0.30
C MET A 336 10.66 -5.26 -1.15
N SER A 337 11.13 -6.31 -0.51
CA SER A 337 11.48 -7.56 -1.21
C SER A 337 10.23 -8.31 -1.66
N CYS A 338 10.33 -9.16 -2.69
CA CYS A 338 9.21 -10.02 -3.08
C CYS A 338 8.84 -11.01 -1.96
N GLY A 339 9.82 -11.45 -1.18
CA GLY A 339 9.57 -12.28 0.00
C GLY A 339 8.63 -11.58 0.99
N GLU A 340 8.87 -10.30 1.28
CA GLU A 340 7.95 -9.50 2.12
C GLU A 340 6.61 -9.26 1.43
N MET A 341 6.60 -9.01 0.12
CA MET A 341 5.36 -8.78 -0.63
C MET A 341 4.45 -10.01 -0.65
N ALA A 342 5.00 -11.23 -0.68
CA ALA A 342 4.22 -12.45 -0.59
C ALA A 342 3.34 -12.48 0.67
N TYR A 343 3.85 -12.00 1.82
CA TYR A 343 3.10 -11.91 3.08
C TYR A 343 2.16 -10.71 3.17
N ALA A 344 2.16 -9.82 2.19
CA ALA A 344 1.35 -8.63 2.26
C ALA A 344 -0.15 -8.95 2.14
N PRO A 345 -1.03 -8.27 2.89
CA PRO A 345 -2.45 -8.56 2.84
C PRO A 345 -3.06 -8.42 1.44
N ASP A 346 -3.85 -9.41 1.04
CA ASP A 346 -4.53 -9.47 -0.26
C ASP A 346 -5.27 -8.18 -0.64
N HIS A 347 -5.99 -7.59 0.32
CA HIS A 347 -6.78 -6.38 0.07
C HIS A 347 -5.89 -5.19 -0.29
N MET A 348 -4.68 -5.11 0.28
CA MET A 348 -3.69 -4.09 -0.03
C MET A 348 -3.14 -4.31 -1.44
N LYS A 349 -2.72 -5.54 -1.77
CA LYS A 349 -2.25 -5.91 -3.13
C LYS A 349 -3.30 -5.55 -4.18
N ARG A 350 -4.57 -5.95 -3.95
CA ARG A 350 -5.71 -5.66 -4.83
C ARG A 350 -6.00 -4.17 -4.93
N ASN A 351 -5.85 -3.40 -3.85
CA ASN A 351 -6.04 -1.95 -3.91
C ASN A 351 -4.98 -1.28 -4.80
N TRP A 352 -3.71 -1.63 -4.62
CA TRP A 352 -2.62 -1.11 -5.44
C TRP A 352 -2.71 -1.55 -6.89
N ALA A 353 -2.98 -2.83 -7.14
CA ALA A 353 -3.17 -3.35 -8.47
C ALA A 353 -4.35 -2.67 -9.18
N ARG A 354 -5.45 -2.40 -8.47
CA ARG A 354 -6.57 -1.63 -9.01
C ARG A 354 -6.16 -0.20 -9.34
N LYS A 355 -5.37 0.47 -8.49
CA LYS A 355 -4.88 1.84 -8.76
C LYS A 355 -3.97 1.89 -9.99
N LEU A 356 -3.07 0.92 -10.13
CA LEU A 356 -2.11 0.84 -11.23
C LEU A 356 -2.74 0.36 -12.54
N GLY A 357 -3.62 -0.63 -12.49
CA GLY A 357 -4.26 -1.21 -13.66
C GLY A 357 -5.50 -0.46 -14.16
N LYS A 358 -6.05 0.47 -13.38
CA LYS A 358 -7.28 1.18 -13.75
C LYS A 358 -7.02 2.22 -14.83
N LEU A 359 -7.72 2.05 -15.94
CA LEU A 359 -7.82 3.06 -16.98
C LEU A 359 -8.69 4.23 -16.50
N HIS A 360 -8.27 5.45 -16.83
CA HIS A 360 -9.11 6.63 -16.67
C HIS A 360 -10.27 6.59 -17.69
N LYS A 361 -11.28 7.45 -17.52
CA LYS A 361 -12.41 7.58 -18.46
C LYS A 361 -11.96 7.91 -19.90
N SER A 362 -10.76 8.47 -20.05
CA SER A 362 -10.13 8.75 -21.33
C SER A 362 -9.52 7.51 -22.02
N GLY A 363 -9.60 6.33 -21.40
CA GLY A 363 -9.03 5.09 -21.94
C GLY A 363 -7.53 4.92 -21.72
N SER A 364 -6.86 5.88 -21.06
CA SER A 364 -5.43 5.81 -20.71
C SER A 364 -5.23 5.92 -19.21
N LYS A 365 -4.09 5.44 -18.70
CA LYS A 365 -3.71 5.60 -17.28
C LYS A 365 -3.26 7.03 -17.01
N SER A 366 -3.16 7.41 -15.74
CA SER A 366 -2.54 8.70 -15.40
C SER A 366 -1.07 8.71 -15.82
N ARG A 367 -0.51 9.88 -16.18
CA ARG A 367 0.89 9.97 -16.59
C ARG A 367 1.83 9.45 -15.49
N THR A 368 1.56 9.81 -14.24
CA THR A 368 2.25 9.30 -13.06
C THR A 368 2.23 7.78 -12.98
N THR A 369 1.07 7.16 -13.22
CA THR A 369 0.96 5.69 -13.25
C THR A 369 1.78 5.07 -14.38
N ILE A 370 1.79 5.69 -15.58
CA ILE A 370 2.58 5.21 -16.71
C ILE A 370 4.06 5.31 -16.39
N ASP A 371 4.55 6.46 -15.93
CA ASP A 371 5.95 6.67 -15.59
C ASP A 371 6.41 5.73 -14.47
N PHE A 372 5.56 5.49 -13.46
CA PHE A 372 5.80 4.51 -12.41
C PHE A 372 5.96 3.09 -12.98
N LEU A 373 5.02 2.64 -13.81
CA LEU A 373 5.08 1.32 -14.42
C LEU A 373 6.33 1.20 -15.30
N LYS A 374 6.69 2.21 -16.09
CA LYS A 374 7.92 2.16 -16.90
C LYS A 374 9.19 2.01 -16.07
N ALA A 375 9.24 2.66 -14.91
CA ALA A 375 10.41 2.64 -14.05
C ALA A 375 10.55 1.33 -13.26
N ASN A 376 9.43 0.69 -12.88
CA ASN A 376 9.43 -0.42 -11.93
C ASN A 376 8.92 -1.74 -12.52
N TRP A 377 8.32 -1.72 -13.72
CA TRP A 377 7.98 -2.94 -14.44
C TRP A 377 9.24 -3.57 -15.01
N PRO A 378 9.30 -4.90 -15.14
CA PRO A 378 10.49 -5.48 -15.70
C PRO A 378 10.77 -5.07 -17.12
N ARG A 379 12.06 -4.99 -17.40
CA ARG A 379 12.57 -4.47 -18.64
C ARG A 379 12.33 -5.48 -19.74
N GLU A 380 11.88 -5.00 -20.89
CA GLU A 380 11.69 -5.82 -22.07
C GLU A 380 13.04 -6.07 -22.75
N PRO A 381 13.35 -7.31 -23.15
CA PRO A 381 14.54 -7.60 -23.92
C PRO A 381 14.42 -6.95 -25.30
N VAL A 382 15.40 -6.13 -25.66
CA VAL A 382 15.44 -5.44 -26.97
C VAL A 382 16.22 -6.23 -27.99
N GLY A 383 17.27 -6.93 -27.54
CA GLY A 383 18.17 -7.64 -28.41
C GLY A 383 19.60 -7.67 -27.89
N TRP A 384 20.56 -7.89 -28.78
CA TRP A 384 21.99 -7.88 -28.47
C TRP A 384 22.70 -6.84 -29.33
N LEU A 385 23.75 -6.23 -28.80
CA LEU A 385 24.63 -5.40 -29.61
C LEU A 385 25.62 -6.32 -30.32
N ASP A 386 25.60 -6.33 -31.65
CA ASP A 386 26.60 -7.05 -32.44
C ASP A 386 27.94 -6.31 -32.35
N GLY A 387 28.97 -6.99 -31.82
CA GLY A 387 30.29 -6.41 -31.61
C GLY A 387 31.00 -6.03 -32.92
N GLU A 388 30.67 -6.68 -34.03
CA GLU A 388 31.30 -6.39 -35.33
C GLU A 388 30.62 -5.22 -36.03
N SER A 389 29.29 -5.23 -36.11
CA SER A 389 28.53 -4.21 -36.86
C SER A 389 28.06 -3.02 -36.03
N ASN A 390 28.14 -3.08 -34.69
CA ASN A 390 27.50 -2.14 -33.76
C ASN A 390 25.98 -1.96 -34.00
N GLN A 391 25.32 -2.93 -34.64
CA GLN A 391 23.87 -2.93 -34.83
C GLN A 391 23.18 -3.76 -33.75
N ILE A 392 21.95 -3.38 -33.39
CA ILE A 392 21.13 -4.16 -32.45
C ILE A 392 20.50 -5.33 -33.22
N ILE A 393 20.93 -6.55 -32.89
CA ILE A 393 20.25 -7.78 -33.30
C ILE A 393 18.97 -7.86 -32.48
N LYS A 394 17.82 -7.71 -33.14
CA LYS A 394 16.51 -7.74 -32.47
C LYS A 394 16.34 -9.03 -31.66
N TYR A 395 15.77 -8.89 -30.46
CA TYR A 395 15.52 -10.03 -29.58
C TYR A 395 14.70 -11.13 -30.27
N ASP A 396 15.25 -12.33 -30.27
CA ASP A 396 14.59 -13.60 -30.59
C ASP A 396 14.97 -14.60 -29.49
N PRO A 397 14.03 -15.16 -28.72
CA PRO A 397 14.32 -16.12 -27.66
C PRO A 397 15.20 -17.30 -28.10
N ARG A 398 15.14 -17.69 -29.38
CA ARG A 398 15.95 -18.79 -29.94
C ARG A 398 17.45 -18.47 -29.99
N LEU A 399 17.78 -17.18 -30.05
CA LEU A 399 19.14 -16.67 -30.14
C LEU A 399 19.78 -16.48 -28.76
N GLN A 400 19.03 -16.60 -27.68
CA GLN A 400 19.55 -16.40 -26.32
C GLN A 400 20.66 -17.39 -25.95
N ALA A 401 20.58 -18.64 -26.40
CA ALA A 401 21.64 -19.63 -26.17
C ALA A 401 22.95 -19.27 -26.89
N VAL A 402 22.88 -18.50 -27.98
CA VAL A 402 24.04 -18.13 -28.80
C VAL A 402 24.65 -16.82 -28.31
N HIS A 403 23.82 -15.83 -28.00
CA HIS A 403 24.25 -14.47 -27.69
C HIS A 403 24.24 -14.12 -26.19
N GLY A 404 23.79 -15.04 -25.33
CA GLY A 404 23.70 -14.82 -23.88
C GLY A 404 22.56 -13.87 -23.50
N ASP A 405 22.74 -13.11 -22.41
CA ASP A 405 21.69 -12.23 -21.88
C ASP A 405 21.46 -11.01 -22.78
N PRO A 406 20.20 -10.75 -23.19
CA PRO A 406 19.89 -9.61 -24.04
C PRO A 406 20.01 -8.29 -23.29
N MET A 407 20.32 -7.23 -24.04
CA MET A 407 20.07 -5.86 -23.59
C MET A 407 18.59 -5.68 -23.29
N THR A 408 18.29 -4.99 -22.21
CA THR A 408 16.91 -4.75 -21.77
C THR A 408 16.60 -3.25 -21.77
N SER A 409 15.34 -2.90 -22.04
CA SER A 409 14.86 -1.51 -22.00
C SER A 409 13.60 -1.39 -21.15
N GLN A 410 13.34 -0.18 -20.65
CA GLN A 410 12.07 0.11 -20.00
C GLN A 410 10.91 -0.09 -20.99
N ILE A 411 9.79 -0.60 -20.49
CA ILE A 411 8.58 -0.77 -21.30
C ILE A 411 8.14 0.57 -21.91
N SER A 412 7.51 0.49 -23.08
CA SER A 412 6.96 1.68 -23.74
C SER A 412 5.72 2.23 -23.03
N ASP A 413 5.36 3.50 -23.30
CA ASP A 413 4.13 4.13 -22.79
C ASP A 413 2.87 3.33 -23.20
N LEU A 414 2.89 2.72 -24.39
CA LEU A 414 1.80 1.89 -24.90
C LEU A 414 1.65 0.62 -24.05
N VAL A 415 2.75 -0.10 -23.81
CA VAL A 415 2.75 -1.31 -22.97
C VAL A 415 2.29 -0.97 -21.55
N ALA A 416 2.86 0.08 -20.94
CA ALA A 416 2.44 0.55 -19.62
C ALA A 416 0.93 0.87 -19.55
N THR A 417 0.37 1.44 -20.63
CA THR A 417 -1.06 1.73 -20.75
C THR A 417 -1.91 0.45 -20.89
N GLN A 418 -1.36 -0.64 -21.43
CA GLN A 418 -2.05 -1.92 -21.58
C GLN A 418 -2.01 -2.82 -20.34
N ILE A 419 -1.05 -2.60 -19.43
CA ILE A 419 -0.93 -3.41 -18.19
C ILE A 419 -2.25 -3.41 -17.39
N THR A 420 -2.81 -4.58 -17.16
CA THR A 420 -4.10 -4.77 -16.50
C THR A 420 -3.96 -4.89 -14.98
N THR A 421 -5.09 -4.81 -14.26
CA THR A 421 -5.11 -5.05 -12.81
C THR A 421 -4.65 -6.47 -12.44
N THR A 422 -4.97 -7.47 -13.27
CA THR A 422 -4.58 -8.86 -13.04
C THR A 422 -3.08 -9.05 -13.22
N GLN A 423 -2.49 -8.47 -14.27
CA GLN A 423 -1.04 -8.51 -14.48
C GLN A 423 -0.26 -7.85 -13.34
N VAL A 424 -0.77 -6.74 -12.77
CA VAL A 424 -0.12 -6.11 -11.60
C VAL A 424 -0.22 -7.01 -10.36
N LEU A 425 -1.34 -7.70 -10.16
CA LEU A 425 -1.48 -8.67 -9.07
C LEU A 425 -0.51 -9.83 -9.23
N GLU A 426 -0.44 -10.43 -10.42
CA GLU A 426 0.53 -11.49 -10.73
C GLU A 426 1.95 -11.00 -10.46
N ALA A 427 2.28 -9.77 -10.87
CA ALA A 427 3.60 -9.19 -10.64
C ALA A 427 3.95 -8.94 -9.17
N PHE A 428 2.96 -8.88 -8.27
CA PHE A 428 3.22 -8.82 -6.83
C PHE A 428 3.49 -10.19 -6.20
N GLU A 429 3.07 -11.27 -6.85
CA GLU A 429 3.31 -12.64 -6.37
C GLU A 429 4.57 -13.28 -6.98
N THR A 430 5.09 -12.74 -8.09
CA THR A 430 6.31 -13.24 -8.73
C THR A 430 7.54 -13.00 -7.83
N PRO A 431 8.31 -14.06 -7.48
CA PRO A 431 9.56 -13.94 -6.76
C PRO A 431 10.60 -13.05 -7.47
N ASP A 432 11.50 -12.45 -6.69
CA ASP A 432 12.56 -11.57 -7.19
C ASP A 432 13.58 -12.28 -8.10
N LEU A 433 13.72 -13.60 -7.93
CA LEU A 433 14.68 -14.44 -8.65
C LEU A 433 14.13 -14.98 -9.96
N ASP A 434 12.80 -14.92 -10.16
CA ASP A 434 12.15 -15.42 -11.35
C ASP A 434 12.20 -14.35 -12.46
N GLN A 435 12.32 -14.79 -13.72
CA GLN A 435 12.25 -13.90 -14.87
C GLN A 435 10.83 -13.31 -14.98
N SER A 436 10.67 -12.03 -14.62
CA SER A 436 9.67 -11.02 -15.05
C SER A 436 8.20 -11.45 -15.31
N PRO A 437 7.15 -10.78 -14.76
CA PRO A 437 7.19 -9.46 -14.13
C PRO A 437 7.21 -9.50 -12.57
N SER A 438 8.10 -8.76 -11.90
CA SER A 438 8.07 -8.47 -10.45
C SER A 438 7.90 -6.96 -10.25
N LEU A 439 6.93 -6.54 -9.42
CA LEU A 439 6.72 -5.12 -9.10
C LEU A 439 7.01 -4.86 -7.62
N ARG A 440 8.02 -4.03 -7.33
CA ARG A 440 8.44 -3.75 -5.95
C ARG A 440 7.86 -2.43 -5.43
N PRO A 441 7.05 -2.46 -4.37
CA PRO A 441 6.73 -1.24 -3.64
C PRO A 441 7.88 -0.87 -2.70
N TYR A 442 7.75 0.26 -2.01
CA TYR A 442 8.73 0.79 -1.09
C TYR A 442 8.10 1.06 0.29
N TYR A 443 8.88 0.84 1.35
CA TYR A 443 8.53 1.29 2.69
C TYR A 443 8.86 2.77 2.85
N GLN A 444 7.88 3.57 3.24
CA GLN A 444 8.10 4.92 3.73
C GLN A 444 7.87 4.96 5.23
N TYR A 445 8.93 5.32 5.95
CA TYR A 445 9.00 5.25 7.41
C TYR A 445 8.54 6.55 8.08
N PHE A 446 7.75 6.41 9.15
CA PHE A 446 7.23 7.49 9.95
C PHE A 446 7.74 7.38 11.38
N GLU A 447 8.60 8.32 11.78
CA GLU A 447 8.99 8.49 13.18
C GLU A 447 8.02 9.44 13.85
N CYS A 448 7.29 8.97 14.87
CA CYS A 448 6.57 9.87 15.76
C CYS A 448 7.58 10.70 16.56
N ILE A 449 7.48 12.02 16.45
CA ILE A 449 8.35 12.96 17.19
C ILE A 449 7.64 13.56 18.41
N GLY A 450 6.35 13.31 18.56
CA GLY A 450 5.55 13.81 19.68
C GLY A 450 4.06 13.89 19.34
N TYR A 451 3.25 14.07 20.36
CA TYR A 451 1.83 14.34 20.24
C TYR A 451 1.55 15.82 20.56
N ASP A 452 1.19 16.62 19.55
CA ASP A 452 0.96 18.05 19.75
C ASP A 452 -0.44 18.28 20.36
N MET A 453 -0.48 18.43 21.68
CA MET A 453 -1.72 18.64 22.43
C MET A 453 -2.45 19.92 22.02
N ALA A 454 -1.69 21.01 21.80
CA ALA A 454 -2.27 22.30 21.47
C ALA A 454 -2.92 22.25 20.08
N LEU A 455 -2.27 21.57 19.12
CA LEU A 455 -2.87 21.28 17.82
C LEU A 455 -4.15 20.43 17.99
N TYR A 456 -4.10 19.37 18.78
CA TYR A 456 -5.24 18.49 19.01
C TYR A 456 -6.46 19.23 19.61
N GLU A 457 -6.26 19.98 20.69
CA GLU A 457 -7.33 20.77 21.34
C GLU A 457 -7.95 21.78 20.37
N ALA A 458 -7.11 22.43 19.56
CA ALA A 458 -7.59 23.36 18.54
C ALA A 458 -8.36 22.64 17.41
N LEU A 459 -7.94 21.44 16.98
CA LEU A 459 -8.72 20.61 16.04
C LEU A 459 -10.08 20.22 16.62
N VAL A 460 -10.14 19.83 17.89
CA VAL A 460 -11.39 19.48 18.59
C VAL A 460 -12.33 20.68 18.66
N SER A 461 -11.81 21.85 19.05
CA SER A 461 -12.57 23.11 19.12
C SER A 461 -13.12 23.52 17.76
N GLU A 462 -12.29 23.48 16.70
CA GLU A 462 -12.71 23.81 15.34
C GLU A 462 -13.68 22.78 14.75
N CYS A 463 -13.57 21.49 15.13
CA CYS A 463 -14.53 20.48 14.72
C CYS A 463 -15.95 20.79 15.23
N GLY A 464 -16.06 21.20 16.50
CA GLY A 464 -17.34 21.63 17.08
C GLY A 464 -17.95 22.80 16.32
N LYS A 465 -17.15 23.81 15.95
CA LYS A 465 -17.60 24.97 15.15
C LYS A 465 -18.01 24.54 13.74
N PHE A 466 -17.23 23.68 13.09
CA PHE A 466 -17.50 23.21 11.74
C PHE A 466 -18.83 22.44 11.65
N ASP A 467 -19.10 21.58 12.64
CA ASP A 467 -20.36 20.84 12.71
C ASP A 467 -21.56 21.76 12.94
N GLN A 468 -21.44 22.76 13.82
CA GLN A 468 -22.48 23.78 13.99
C GLN A 468 -22.78 24.52 12.68
N ILE A 469 -21.75 24.96 11.95
CA ILE A 469 -21.90 25.62 10.65
C ILE A 469 -22.59 24.69 9.65
N ARG A 470 -22.21 23.41 9.62
CA ARG A 470 -22.80 22.41 8.72
C ARG A 470 -24.27 22.17 9.03
N GLN A 471 -24.64 22.05 10.30
CA GLN A 471 -26.04 21.89 10.71
C GLN A 471 -26.87 23.13 10.40
N HIS A 472 -26.33 24.33 10.65
CA HIS A 472 -27.00 25.58 10.31
C HIS A 472 -27.26 25.69 8.79
N LYS A 473 -26.26 25.38 7.94
CA LYS A 473 -26.42 25.35 6.47
C LYS A 473 -27.45 24.32 6.02
N LYS A 474 -27.48 23.12 6.62
CA LYS A 474 -28.50 22.10 6.33
C LYS A 474 -29.90 22.61 6.68
N SER A 475 -30.07 23.25 7.84
CA SER A 475 -31.33 23.84 8.28
C SER A 475 -31.81 24.94 7.33
N GLN A 476 -30.93 25.87 6.95
CA GLN A 476 -31.25 26.92 5.96
C GLN A 476 -31.66 26.34 4.60
N LYS A 477 -30.94 25.33 4.10
CA LYS A 477 -31.30 24.65 2.84
C LYS A 477 -32.67 23.97 2.92
N LYS A 478 -32.99 23.33 4.05
CA LYS A 478 -34.31 22.71 4.27
C LYS A 478 -35.42 23.77 4.30
N ARG A 479 -35.21 24.88 5.00
CA ARG A 479 -36.14 26.03 5.05
C ARG A 479 -36.39 26.63 3.66
N LYS A 480 -35.31 26.86 2.90
CA LYS A 480 -35.40 27.35 1.51
C LYS A 480 -36.21 26.40 0.62
N LYS A 481 -35.95 25.10 0.68
CA LYS A 481 -36.70 24.09 -0.09
C LYS A 481 -38.18 24.04 0.32
N HIS A 482 -38.49 24.20 1.60
CA HIS A 482 -39.88 24.28 2.07
C HIS A 482 -40.58 25.54 1.53
N ALA A 483 -39.94 26.71 1.64
CA ALA A 483 -40.47 27.96 1.13
C ALA A 483 -40.69 27.93 -0.40
N GLU A 484 -39.76 27.32 -1.15
CA GLU A 484 -39.90 27.10 -2.60
C GLU A 484 -41.09 26.17 -2.93
N ALA A 485 -41.28 25.10 -2.16
CA ALA A 485 -42.40 24.18 -2.34
C ALA A 485 -43.75 24.82 -2.00
N GLU A 486 -43.80 25.65 -0.96
CA GLU A 486 -44.98 26.42 -0.55
C GLU A 486 -45.34 27.47 -1.60
N ALA A 487 -44.34 28.21 -2.10
CA ALA A 487 -44.53 29.16 -3.19
C ALA A 487 -45.01 28.49 -4.49
N ALA A 488 -44.53 27.27 -4.80
CA ALA A 488 -45.01 26.50 -5.94
C ALA A 488 -46.47 26.04 -5.77
N ARG A 489 -46.87 25.61 -4.57
CA ARG A 489 -48.27 25.25 -4.26
C ARG A 489 -49.21 26.44 -4.37
N ALA A 490 -48.81 27.61 -3.87
CA ALA A 490 -49.58 28.85 -3.98
C ALA A 490 -49.82 29.25 -5.44
N LYS A 491 -48.84 29.03 -6.33
CA LYS A 491 -48.97 29.31 -7.77
C LYS A 491 -49.82 28.27 -8.51
N GLY A 492 -49.75 26.99 -8.14
CA GLY A 492 -50.51 25.91 -8.79
C GLY A 492 -51.98 25.78 -8.37
N GLY A 493 -52.39 26.40 -7.25
CA GLY A 493 -53.77 26.35 -6.75
C GLY A 493 -54.77 27.22 -7.52
N GLY A 494 -54.32 28.14 -8.38
CA GLY A 494 -55.18 29.11 -9.09
C GLY A 494 -55.92 28.57 -10.32
N GLU A 495 -55.48 27.45 -10.93
CA GLU A 495 -56.04 26.99 -12.21
C GLU A 495 -57.03 25.80 -12.10
N ARG A 496 -57.21 25.19 -10.92
CA ARG A 496 -58.16 24.06 -10.76
C ARG A 496 -59.61 24.47 -10.46
N GLY A 497 -59.90 25.76 -10.34
CA GLY A 497 -61.23 26.27 -9.98
C GLY A 497 -62.20 26.59 -11.12
N GLN A 498 -61.80 26.49 -12.40
CA GLN A 498 -62.65 26.92 -13.53
C GLN A 498 -63.18 25.79 -14.43
N ASN A 499 -62.90 24.52 -14.16
CA ASN A 499 -63.65 23.41 -14.78
C ASN A 499 -64.93 23.12 -13.98
N ALA A 500 -65.79 24.14 -13.87
CA ALA A 500 -67.15 23.98 -13.40
C ALA A 500 -67.98 23.33 -14.50
N VAL A 501 -68.43 22.10 -14.21
CA VAL A 501 -69.76 21.58 -14.52
C VAL A 501 -70.23 21.78 -15.97
N LYS A 502 -69.76 20.93 -16.89
CA LYS A 502 -70.52 20.61 -18.10
C LYS A 502 -71.48 19.48 -17.71
N MET A 503 -72.69 19.82 -17.28
CA MET A 503 -73.75 18.84 -17.04
C MET A 503 -74.10 18.14 -18.37
N PRO A 504 -74.25 16.81 -18.39
CA PRO A 504 -74.83 16.12 -19.53
C PRO A 504 -76.33 16.44 -19.60
N ALA A 505 -76.78 16.94 -20.74
CA ALA A 505 -78.20 17.10 -21.03
C ALA A 505 -78.74 15.77 -21.58
N GLU A 506 -79.87 15.32 -21.01
CA GLU A 506 -80.75 14.27 -21.54
C GLU A 506 -81.62 14.80 -22.68
#